data_AF-A0A017T301-F1
#
_entry.id   AF-A0A017T301-F1
#
_cell.length_a   1.000
_cell.length_b   1.000
_cell.length_c   1.000
_cell.angle_alpha   90.00
_cell.angle_beta   90.00
_cell.angle_gamma   90.00
#
_symmetry.space_group_name_H-M   'P 1'
#
loop_
_entity.id
_entity.type
_entity.pdbx_description
1 polymer ?
#
loop_
_entity_poly.entity_id
_entity_poly.type
_entity_poly.pdbx_seq_one_letter_code
_entity_poly.pdbx_strand_id
1 'polypeptide(L)'
;MKAIEFRETMTGSYHLATRPSEERPMTFTIRARSRGGLRGLLKGPEAEIEGEVDAEGFADHRYLKGLMNLDVLRTGKLRYSFQFDDNGGQRCTFAGEKTVRLDDLVETMTVLPGKLLGEGGDEIGQALLRFDLRGELLRFLRSFKVVVL
;
A
#
# COMPACT_ATOMS: atom_id res chain seq x y z
N MET A 1 -10.34 -4.56 -22.92
CA MET A 1 -10.92 -5.02 -21.62
C MET A 1 -10.81 -3.89 -20.58
N LYS A 2 -11.80 -3.71 -19.67
CA LYS A 2 -11.83 -2.58 -18.70
C LYS A 2 -11.01 -2.89 -17.44
N ALA A 3 -9.85 -2.29 -17.24
CA ALA A 3 -9.05 -2.36 -16.01
C ALA A 3 -9.25 -1.12 -15.12
N ILE A 4 -9.13 -1.28 -13.80
CA ILE A 4 -9.06 -0.17 -12.87
C ILE A 4 -7.59 0.15 -12.63
N GLU A 5 -7.26 1.41 -12.80
CA GLU A 5 -5.96 1.97 -12.45
C GLU A 5 -6.18 3.19 -11.56
N PHE A 6 -5.37 3.30 -10.51
CA PHE A 6 -5.31 4.52 -9.70
C PHE A 6 -3.87 4.80 -9.25
N ARG A 7 -3.63 6.06 -8.91
CA ARG A 7 -2.38 6.51 -8.28
C ARG A 7 -2.71 6.99 -6.88
N GLU A 8 -1.86 6.63 -5.92
CA GLU A 8 -2.07 6.95 -4.52
C GLU A 8 -0.75 7.35 -3.87
N THR A 9 -0.80 8.34 -2.99
CA THR A 9 0.31 8.68 -2.09
C THR A 9 -0.17 8.50 -0.67
N MET A 10 0.61 7.77 0.13
CA MET A 10 0.36 7.51 1.55
C MET A 10 1.51 8.08 2.35
N THR A 11 1.19 8.77 3.45
CA THR A 11 2.17 9.45 4.30
C THR A 11 1.92 9.09 5.75
N GLY A 12 2.97 8.91 6.53
CA GLY A 12 2.87 8.65 7.96
C GLY A 12 4.23 8.52 8.59
N SER A 13 4.34 7.61 9.55
CA SER A 13 5.59 7.33 10.24
C SER A 13 5.87 5.83 10.30
N TYR A 14 7.14 5.52 10.52
CA TYR A 14 7.62 4.18 10.84
C TYR A 14 8.58 4.24 12.02
N HIS A 15 8.79 3.11 12.67
CA HIS A 15 9.89 2.90 13.60
C HIS A 15 10.50 1.53 13.36
N LEU A 16 11.80 1.40 13.63
CA LEU A 16 12.50 0.11 13.59
C LEU A 16 12.37 -0.59 14.94
N ALA A 17 12.31 -1.92 14.93
CA ALA A 17 12.25 -2.73 16.14
C ALA A 17 13.45 -2.51 17.07
N THR A 18 14.62 -2.18 16.49
CA THR A 18 15.84 -1.83 17.24
C THR A 18 15.78 -0.45 17.90
N ARG A 19 14.87 0.43 17.47
CA ARG A 19 14.71 1.82 17.93
C ARG A 19 13.22 2.19 18.00
N PRO A 20 12.42 1.53 18.87
CA PRO A 20 10.96 1.64 18.83
C PRO A 20 10.41 3.02 19.23
N SER A 21 11.21 3.84 19.91
CA SER A 21 10.86 5.22 20.26
C SER A 21 11.24 6.26 19.20
N GLU A 22 11.98 5.87 18.17
CA GLU A 22 12.36 6.76 17.06
C GLU A 22 11.36 6.63 15.92
N GLU A 23 10.28 7.41 15.99
CA GLU A 23 9.40 7.58 14.85
C GLU A 23 10.06 8.46 13.79
N ARG A 24 10.03 7.99 12.55
CA ARG A 24 10.58 8.68 11.37
C ARG A 24 9.52 8.78 10.28
N PRO A 25 9.56 9.83 9.44
CA PRO A 25 8.64 9.96 8.33
C PRO A 25 8.73 8.78 7.35
N MET A 26 7.57 8.34 6.85
CA MET A 26 7.48 7.40 5.75
C MET A 26 6.42 7.86 4.76
N THR A 27 6.77 7.82 3.48
CA THR A 27 5.85 8.06 2.36
C THR A 27 5.98 6.92 1.37
N PHE A 28 4.90 6.57 0.69
CA PHE A 28 5.01 5.90 -0.59
C PHE A 28 4.06 6.51 -1.60
N THR A 29 4.45 6.46 -2.87
CA THR A 29 3.59 6.80 -3.99
C THR A 29 3.51 5.61 -4.93
N ILE A 30 2.32 5.10 -5.16
CA ILE A 30 2.08 3.90 -5.95
C ILE A 30 1.14 4.14 -7.12
N ARG A 31 1.31 3.32 -8.14
CA ARG A 31 0.34 3.06 -9.19
C ARG A 31 -0.16 1.62 -9.02
N ALA A 32 -1.46 1.47 -8.84
CA ALA A 32 -2.11 0.15 -8.73
C ALA A 32 -2.89 -0.17 -10.00
N ARG A 33 -2.76 -1.40 -10.51
CA ARG A 33 -3.41 -1.86 -11.75
C ARG A 33 -4.10 -3.22 -11.53
N SER A 34 -5.42 -3.28 -11.71
CA SER A 34 -6.20 -4.51 -11.52
C SER A 34 -5.90 -5.56 -12.60
N ARG A 35 -5.73 -6.83 -12.23
CA ARG A 35 -5.65 -7.95 -13.19
C ARG A 35 -7.05 -8.41 -13.62
N GLY A 36 -7.26 -8.61 -14.93
CA GLY A 36 -8.50 -9.24 -15.46
C GLY A 36 -9.75 -8.35 -15.54
N GLY A 37 -9.62 -7.05 -15.30
CA GLY A 37 -10.71 -6.09 -15.38
C GLY A 37 -11.88 -6.33 -14.42
N LEU A 38 -13.08 -5.79 -14.72
CA LEU A 38 -14.27 -5.91 -13.84
C LEU A 38 -14.64 -7.36 -13.48
N ARG A 39 -14.34 -8.35 -14.34
CA ARG A 39 -14.58 -9.78 -14.04
C ARG A 39 -13.53 -10.37 -13.10
N GLY A 40 -12.30 -9.86 -13.09
CA GLY A 40 -11.25 -10.21 -12.15
C GLY A 40 -11.57 -9.78 -10.72
N LEU A 41 -12.21 -8.60 -10.58
CA LEU A 41 -12.67 -8.09 -9.28
C LEU A 41 -13.68 -9.00 -8.57
N LEU A 42 -14.46 -9.78 -9.33
CA LEU A 42 -15.45 -10.71 -8.77
C LEU A 42 -14.86 -12.07 -8.34
N LYS A 43 -13.67 -12.44 -8.83
CA LYS A 43 -13.07 -13.77 -8.59
C LYS A 43 -11.84 -13.74 -7.67
N GLY A 44 -11.16 -12.60 -7.57
CA GLY A 44 -9.94 -12.41 -6.80
C GLY A 44 -9.36 -11.05 -7.17
N PRO A 45 -9.87 -9.95 -6.59
CA PRO A 45 -9.48 -8.57 -6.93
C PRO A 45 -8.03 -8.31 -6.52
N GLU A 46 -7.09 -8.73 -7.36
CA GLU A 46 -5.67 -8.49 -7.22
C GLU A 46 -5.24 -7.32 -8.11
N ALA A 47 -4.51 -6.39 -7.53
CA ALA A 47 -3.85 -5.29 -8.21
C ALA A 47 -2.33 -5.43 -8.10
N GLU A 48 -1.66 -5.29 -9.24
CA GLU A 48 -0.21 -5.09 -9.27
C GLU A 48 0.10 -3.66 -8.86
N ILE A 49 1.14 -3.51 -8.05
CA ILE A 49 1.58 -2.22 -7.52
C ILE A 49 3.03 -2.01 -7.93
N GLU A 50 3.32 -0.79 -8.37
CA GLU A 50 4.66 -0.28 -8.63
C GLU A 50 4.73 1.18 -8.16
N GLY A 51 5.89 1.64 -7.75
CA GLY A 51 6.04 3.00 -7.27
C GLY A 51 7.35 3.29 -6.58
N GLU A 52 7.30 4.22 -5.64
CA GLU A 52 8.43 4.65 -4.83
C GLU A 52 8.05 4.67 -3.35
N VAL A 53 8.97 4.25 -2.50
CA VAL A 53 8.92 4.43 -1.04
C VAL A 53 10.03 5.38 -0.62
N ASP A 54 9.72 6.21 0.35
CA ASP A 54 10.66 7.07 1.05
C ASP A 54 10.46 6.89 2.56
N ALA A 55 11.33 6.12 3.20
CA ALA A 55 11.35 5.89 4.64
C ALA A 55 12.64 6.49 5.21
N GLU A 56 12.53 7.67 5.83
CA GLU A 56 13.65 8.57 6.08
C GLU A 56 14.83 7.91 6.81
N GLY A 57 15.95 7.77 6.11
CA GLY A 57 17.19 7.20 6.65
C GLY A 57 17.21 5.68 6.71
N PHE A 58 16.16 5.00 6.25
CA PHE A 58 16.11 3.55 6.10
C PHE A 58 16.04 3.13 4.63
N ALA A 59 15.15 3.72 3.84
CA ALA A 59 14.95 3.42 2.43
C ALA A 59 14.53 4.69 1.69
N ASP A 60 15.51 5.49 1.27
CA ASP A 60 15.27 6.81 0.68
C ASP A 60 15.00 6.69 -0.83
N HIS A 61 13.84 7.14 -1.29
CA HIS A 61 13.43 7.17 -2.70
C HIS A 61 13.66 5.85 -3.46
N ARG A 62 13.22 4.73 -2.88
CA ARG A 62 13.45 3.38 -3.41
C ARG A 62 12.29 2.92 -4.25
N TYR A 63 12.59 2.27 -5.37
CA TYR A 63 11.57 1.61 -6.17
C TYR A 63 10.89 0.52 -5.35
N LEU A 64 9.56 0.51 -5.38
CA LEU A 64 8.75 -0.53 -4.76
C LEU A 64 7.90 -1.25 -5.81
N LYS A 65 7.64 -2.53 -5.58
CA LYS A 65 6.67 -3.31 -6.34
C LYS A 65 5.96 -4.31 -5.46
N GLY A 66 4.74 -4.69 -5.81
CA GLY A 66 4.02 -5.65 -5.00
C GLY A 66 2.61 -5.93 -5.48
N LEU A 67 1.82 -6.43 -4.54
CA LEU A 67 0.46 -6.87 -4.80
C LEU A 67 -0.47 -6.33 -3.71
N MET A 68 -1.68 -6.03 -4.12
CA MET A 68 -2.78 -5.70 -3.23
C MET A 68 -4.00 -6.55 -3.60
N ASN A 69 -4.56 -7.21 -2.61
CA ASN A 69 -5.75 -8.04 -2.75
C ASN A 69 -6.91 -7.39 -1.99
N LEU A 70 -7.94 -6.96 -2.72
CA LEU A 70 -9.09 -6.21 -2.21
C LEU A 70 -10.33 -7.12 -2.13
N ASP A 71 -10.27 -8.23 -1.40
CA ASP A 71 -11.39 -9.18 -1.28
C ASP A 71 -12.48 -8.69 -0.29
N VAL A 72 -12.96 -7.48 -0.52
CA VAL A 72 -13.92 -6.79 0.37
C VAL A 72 -15.31 -7.43 0.29
N LEU A 73 -15.70 -7.95 -0.87
CA LEU A 73 -17.05 -8.51 -1.06
C LEU A 73 -17.23 -9.88 -0.42
N ARG A 74 -16.17 -10.71 -0.36
CA ARG A 74 -16.28 -12.08 0.17
C ARG A 74 -15.77 -12.21 1.59
N THR A 75 -14.62 -11.58 1.87
CA THR A 75 -13.96 -11.71 3.17
C THR A 75 -13.92 -10.40 3.95
N GLY A 76 -14.23 -9.27 3.30
CA GLY A 76 -14.06 -7.96 3.90
C GLY A 76 -12.60 -7.61 4.12
N LYS A 77 -11.64 -8.27 3.45
CA LYS A 77 -10.21 -8.10 3.73
C LYS A 77 -9.49 -7.34 2.62
N LEU A 78 -8.60 -6.45 3.05
CA LEU A 78 -7.57 -5.84 2.22
C LEU A 78 -6.20 -6.36 2.68
N ARG A 79 -5.50 -7.08 1.82
CA ARG A 79 -4.12 -7.51 2.03
C ARG A 79 -3.20 -6.80 1.08
N TYR A 80 -2.02 -6.45 1.54
CA TYR A 80 -1.02 -5.79 0.71
C TYR A 80 0.37 -6.21 1.13
N SER A 81 1.25 -6.29 0.15
CA SER A 81 2.67 -6.62 0.33
C SER A 81 3.49 -5.96 -0.76
N PHE A 82 4.42 -5.08 -0.39
CA PHE A 82 5.31 -4.35 -1.29
C PHE A 82 6.75 -4.65 -0.94
N GLN A 83 7.55 -4.97 -1.95
CA GLN A 83 8.97 -5.18 -1.84
C GLN A 83 9.72 -3.94 -2.32
N PHE A 84 10.78 -3.59 -1.62
CA PHE A 84 11.73 -2.54 -1.94
C PHE A 84 13.09 -2.92 -1.35
N ASP A 85 14.15 -2.21 -1.73
CA ASP A 85 15.47 -2.38 -1.12
C ASP A 85 15.72 -1.24 -0.13
N ASP A 86 16.35 -1.53 1.01
CA ASP A 86 16.81 -0.50 1.94
C ASP A 86 18.02 0.28 1.39
N ASN A 87 18.52 1.26 2.15
CA ASN A 87 19.69 2.04 1.75
C ASN A 87 21.00 1.23 1.67
N GLY A 88 21.07 0.09 2.35
CA GLY A 88 22.16 -0.87 2.25
C GLY A 88 22.02 -1.85 1.07
N GLY A 89 20.92 -1.81 0.33
CA GLY A 89 20.61 -2.72 -0.76
C GLY A 89 20.02 -4.06 -0.32
N GLN A 90 19.60 -4.19 0.95
CA GLN A 90 18.92 -5.40 1.44
C GLN A 90 17.45 -5.38 1.05
N ARG A 91 16.93 -6.53 0.66
CA ARG A 91 15.52 -6.68 0.29
C ARG A 91 14.65 -6.58 1.54
N CYS A 92 13.68 -5.68 1.49
CA CYS A 92 12.67 -5.51 2.52
C CYS A 92 11.27 -5.71 1.96
N THR A 93 10.31 -5.97 2.86
CA THR A 93 8.89 -6.03 2.53
C THR A 93 8.08 -5.18 3.51
N PHE A 94 7.21 -4.32 3.00
CA PHE A 94 6.12 -3.73 3.77
C PHE A 94 4.85 -4.56 3.55
N ALA A 95 4.27 -5.12 4.62
CA ALA A 95 3.10 -5.98 4.52
C ALA A 95 2.05 -5.69 5.59
N GLY A 96 0.78 -5.89 5.24
CA GLY A 96 -0.32 -5.75 6.19
C GLY A 96 -1.63 -6.37 5.70
N GLU A 97 -2.56 -6.50 6.64
CA GLU A 97 -3.94 -6.90 6.40
C GLU A 97 -4.85 -6.00 7.23
N LYS A 98 -5.97 -5.58 6.66
CA LYS A 98 -7.05 -4.94 7.42
C LYS A 98 -8.42 -5.42 6.97
N THR A 99 -9.39 -5.31 7.87
CA THR A 99 -10.80 -5.49 7.54
C THR A 99 -11.37 -4.18 7.03
N VAL A 100 -11.92 -4.20 5.83
CA VAL A 100 -12.64 -3.10 5.20
C VAL A 100 -14.12 -3.31 5.44
N ARG A 101 -14.79 -2.29 5.98
CA ARG A 101 -16.24 -2.29 6.20
C ARG A 101 -16.87 -1.33 5.20
N LEU A 102 -17.91 -1.78 4.49
CA LEU A 102 -18.53 -0.98 3.41
C LEU A 102 -19.27 0.26 3.94
N ASP A 103 -19.80 0.17 5.16
CA ASP A 103 -20.45 1.25 5.91
C ASP A 103 -19.47 2.32 6.40
N ASP A 104 -18.17 2.00 6.46
CA ASP A 104 -17.11 2.90 6.88
C ASP A 104 -15.91 2.83 5.92
N LEU A 105 -16.21 2.83 4.62
CA LEU A 105 -15.21 2.64 3.58
C LEU A 105 -14.18 3.78 3.58
N VAL A 106 -14.58 5.00 3.95
CA VAL A 106 -13.68 6.15 3.96
C VAL A 106 -12.66 6.02 5.09
N GLU A 107 -13.08 5.82 6.34
CA GLU A 107 -12.13 5.70 7.46
C GLU A 107 -11.28 4.44 7.30
N THR A 108 -11.89 3.29 6.99
CA THR A 108 -11.17 2.04 6.82
C THR A 108 -10.18 2.06 5.67
N MET A 109 -10.38 2.85 4.61
CA MET A 109 -9.42 2.96 3.50
C MET A 109 -8.24 3.90 3.80
N THR A 110 -8.36 4.77 4.79
CA THR A 110 -7.43 5.91 4.96
C THR A 110 -6.28 5.67 5.90
N VAL A 111 -6.26 4.55 6.60
CA VAL A 111 -5.15 4.13 7.45
C VAL A 111 -4.59 2.81 6.94
N LEU A 112 -3.26 2.72 6.86
CA LEU A 112 -2.54 1.56 6.35
C LEU A 112 -1.47 1.13 7.37
N PRO A 113 -1.86 0.31 8.36
CA PRO A 113 -0.94 -0.22 9.35
C PRO A 113 -0.20 -1.44 8.80
N GLY A 114 1.12 -1.37 8.70
CA GLY A 114 1.91 -2.50 8.19
C GLY A 114 3.19 -2.73 8.96
N LYS A 115 3.79 -3.88 8.68
CA LYS A 115 5.06 -4.34 9.22
C LYS A 115 6.13 -4.18 8.16
N LEU A 116 7.32 -3.79 8.59
CA LEU A 116 8.54 -3.87 7.80
C LEU A 116 9.19 -5.21 8.11
N LEU A 117 9.45 -5.99 7.07
CA LEU A 117 10.04 -7.31 7.14
C LEU A 117 11.41 -7.31 6.45
N GLY A 118 12.40 -7.92 7.07
CA GLY A 118 13.71 -8.19 6.46
C GLY A 118 13.63 -9.30 5.41
N GLU A 119 14.79 -9.62 4.80
CA GLU A 119 14.90 -10.65 3.77
C GLU A 119 14.45 -12.04 4.26
N GLY A 120 14.66 -12.34 5.55
CA GLY A 120 14.23 -13.59 6.19
C GLY A 120 12.75 -13.65 6.56
N GLY A 121 11.99 -12.56 6.34
CA GLY A 121 10.61 -12.41 6.79
C GLY A 121 10.46 -12.05 8.27
N ASP A 122 11.58 -11.79 8.96
CA ASP A 122 11.61 -11.27 10.32
C ASP A 122 11.09 -9.83 10.37
N GLU A 123 10.32 -9.51 11.40
CA GLU A 123 9.80 -8.16 11.61
C GLU A 123 10.92 -7.24 12.10
N ILE A 124 11.29 -6.27 11.27
CA ILE A 124 12.34 -5.29 11.55
C ILE A 124 11.79 -3.92 11.94
N GLY A 125 10.47 -3.72 11.82
CA GLY A 125 9.81 -2.48 12.20
C GLY A 125 8.32 -2.47 11.89
N GLN A 126 7.68 -1.36 12.21
CA GLN A 126 6.26 -1.12 11.96
C GLN A 126 6.07 0.27 11.37
N ALA A 127 5.02 0.43 10.56
CA ALA A 127 4.64 1.71 10.00
C ALA A 127 3.13 1.90 10.04
N LEU A 128 2.72 3.16 10.20
CA LEU A 128 1.33 3.57 10.19
C LEU A 128 1.18 4.72 9.20
N LEU A 129 0.76 4.38 7.98
CA LEU A 129 0.55 5.38 6.94
C LEU A 129 -0.92 5.79 6.87
N ARG A 130 -1.16 6.99 6.38
CA ARG A 130 -2.49 7.52 6.13
C ARG A 130 -2.59 8.13 4.74
N PHE A 131 -3.78 8.00 4.16
CA PHE A 131 -4.16 8.72 2.96
C PHE A 131 -4.55 10.13 3.36
N ASP A 132 -3.99 11.16 2.71
CA ASP A 132 -4.41 12.53 2.99
C ASP A 132 -5.80 12.81 2.40
N LEU A 133 -6.82 12.61 3.23
CA LEU A 133 -8.21 12.90 2.93
C LEU A 133 -8.49 14.38 2.69
N ARG A 134 -7.72 15.31 3.28
CA ARG A 134 -8.14 16.71 3.41
C ARG A 134 -7.93 17.52 2.14
N GLY A 135 -7.11 17.05 1.18
CA GLY A 135 -6.86 17.75 -0.08
C GLY A 135 -7.10 16.94 -1.36
N GLU A 136 -6.95 15.60 -1.31
CA GLU A 136 -6.78 14.80 -2.53
C GLU A 136 -7.85 13.73 -2.75
N LEU A 137 -8.77 13.46 -1.82
CA LEU A 137 -9.77 12.39 -1.95
C LEU A 137 -10.63 12.50 -3.22
N LEU A 138 -11.13 13.70 -3.53
CA LEU A 138 -11.92 13.93 -4.75
C LEU A 138 -11.08 13.72 -6.02
N ARG A 139 -9.78 14.04 -5.97
CA ARG A 139 -8.84 13.87 -7.08
C ARG A 139 -8.47 12.39 -7.26
N PHE A 140 -8.30 11.67 -6.16
CA PHE A 140 -8.11 10.23 -6.10
C PHE A 140 -9.31 9.48 -6.67
N LEU A 141 -10.53 9.76 -6.21
CA LEU A 141 -11.76 9.13 -6.76
C LEU A 141 -11.94 9.44 -8.26
N ARG A 142 -11.59 10.65 -8.70
CA ARG A 142 -11.59 11.01 -10.13
C ARG A 142 -10.44 10.39 -10.93
N SER A 143 -9.39 9.92 -10.28
CA SER A 143 -8.24 9.27 -10.93
C SER A 143 -8.54 7.83 -11.36
N PHE A 144 -9.62 7.22 -10.85
CA PHE A 144 -10.10 5.91 -11.28
C PHE A 144 -10.49 6.00 -12.75
N LYS A 145 -9.54 5.67 -13.63
CA LYS A 145 -9.77 5.58 -15.06
C LYS A 145 -10.07 4.14 -15.39
N VAL A 146 -11.17 3.95 -16.11
CA VAL A 146 -11.41 2.71 -16.84
C VAL A 146 -10.46 2.71 -18.02
N VAL A 147 -9.37 1.95 -17.93
CA VAL A 147 -8.43 1.81 -19.04
C VAL A 147 -8.91 0.67 -19.93
N VAL A 148 -8.98 0.91 -21.24
CA VAL A 148 -9.25 -0.12 -22.24
C VAL A 148 -7.90 -0.68 -22.69
N LEU A 149 -7.60 -1.91 -22.30
CA LEU A 149 -6.59 -2.75 -22.95
C LEU A 149 -7.07 -3.16 -24.34
#